data_AF-A0AAD1Q3Y2-F1
#
_entry.id   AF-A0AAD1Q3Y2-F1
#
_cell.length_a   1.000
_cell.length_b   1.000
_cell.length_c   1.000
_cell.angle_alpha   90.00
_cell.angle_beta   90.00
_cell.angle_gamma   90.00
#
_symmetry.space_group_name_H-M   'P 1'
#
loop_
_entity.id
_entity.type
_entity.pdbx_description
1 polymer ?
#
loop_
_entity_poly.entity_id
_entity_poly.type
_entity_poly.pdbx_seq_one_letter_code
_entity_poly.pdbx_strand_id
1 'polypeptide(L)'
;MSSENLKSLANEDLSEKKVPKTKSGSNKVDAAISKGKILNESEQDNDSKELTIKICNTDNKKLMGLTSALRINREIIIESSMNYVYYYIEKLKLSFDKIIQEMGDPGEGLDSDPNIPSYSLNLSRETIQKIKKIGMEERVNDCVILGIRLLYQNNCIVTELEKASGSSKEK
;
A
#
# COMPACT_ATOMS: atom_id res chain seq x y z
N MET A 1 -57.27 27.67 39.53
CA MET A 1 -57.72 26.52 40.35
C MET A 1 -58.38 25.51 39.43
N SER A 2 -58.25 24.23 39.80
CA SER A 2 -58.83 23.02 39.20
C SER A 2 -58.14 22.42 37.96
N SER A 3 -57.21 21.55 38.32
CA SER A 3 -56.76 20.32 37.68
C SER A 3 -57.89 19.33 37.35
N GLU A 4 -57.46 18.26 36.66
CA GLU A 4 -58.10 16.95 36.38
C GLU A 4 -58.76 16.88 34.98
N ASN A 5 -58.41 15.94 34.09
CA ASN A 5 -58.01 14.56 34.30
C ASN A 5 -57.05 14.04 33.20
N LEU A 6 -55.99 13.35 33.63
CA LEU A 6 -55.16 12.45 32.85
C LEU A 6 -55.83 11.07 32.80
N LYS A 7 -56.01 10.50 31.60
CA LYS A 7 -55.94 9.03 31.41
C LYS A 7 -55.24 8.69 30.10
N SER A 8 -54.19 7.90 30.27
CA SER A 8 -53.28 7.26 29.33
C SER A 8 -53.94 6.31 28.33
N LEU A 9 -53.37 6.21 27.13
CA LEU A 9 -53.21 4.99 26.33
C LEU A 9 -52.17 5.33 25.25
N ALA A 10 -50.92 4.90 25.40
CA ALA A 10 -50.38 3.59 25.02
C ALA A 10 -49.87 3.58 23.56
N ASN A 11 -48.59 3.27 23.46
CA ASN A 11 -47.75 3.03 22.28
C ASN A 11 -48.44 2.29 21.13
N GLU A 12 -48.26 2.78 19.91
CA GLU A 12 -48.18 1.98 18.66
C GLU A 12 -47.12 2.68 17.77
N ASP A 13 -45.88 2.19 17.82
CA ASP A 13 -45.33 1.17 16.92
C ASP A 13 -45.13 1.71 15.49
N LEU A 14 -43.93 2.27 15.28
CA LEU A 14 -43.36 2.61 13.98
C LEU A 14 -42.99 1.31 13.25
N SER A 15 -43.99 0.62 12.70
CA SER A 15 -43.77 -0.44 11.74
C SER A 15 -44.65 -0.24 10.51
N GLU A 16 -44.11 -0.67 9.36
CA GLU A 16 -44.72 -0.62 8.02
C GLU A 16 -44.51 0.65 7.18
N LYS A 17 -43.24 1.04 6.99
CA LYS A 17 -42.84 1.40 5.62
C LYS A 17 -42.74 0.11 4.81
N LYS A 18 -43.80 -0.19 4.06
CA LYS A 18 -43.84 -1.25 3.04
C LYS A 18 -42.65 -1.11 2.10
N VAL A 19 -41.62 -1.94 2.31
CA VAL A 19 -40.58 -2.20 1.32
C VAL A 19 -41.28 -2.85 0.11
N PRO A 20 -41.08 -2.36 -1.12
CA PRO A 20 -41.67 -2.98 -2.30
C PRO A 20 -41.18 -4.43 -2.38
N LYS A 21 -42.09 -5.39 -2.31
CA LYS A 21 -41.80 -6.79 -2.63
C LYS A 21 -41.58 -6.89 -4.14
N THR A 22 -40.33 -6.75 -4.59
CA THR A 22 -39.91 -7.22 -5.92
C THR A 22 -39.70 -8.73 -5.85
N LYS A 23 -40.71 -9.49 -6.29
CA LYS A 23 -40.51 -10.90 -6.65
C LYS A 23 -39.88 -10.98 -8.04
N SER A 24 -38.92 -11.90 -8.16
CA SER A 24 -38.32 -12.46 -9.38
C SER A 24 -37.17 -11.65 -10.01
N GLY A 25 -35.95 -12.14 -9.79
CA GLY A 25 -34.67 -11.62 -10.31
C GLY A 25 -33.75 -11.20 -9.16
N SER A 26 -32.70 -11.93 -8.79
CA SER A 26 -31.93 -12.86 -9.60
C SER A 26 -30.98 -13.69 -8.73
N ASN A 27 -30.97 -14.99 -8.95
CA ASN A 27 -29.91 -15.88 -8.44
C ASN A 27 -28.50 -15.36 -8.81
N LYS A 28 -28.39 -14.50 -9.83
CA LYS A 28 -27.13 -13.86 -10.25
C LYS A 28 -26.69 -12.72 -9.33
N VAL A 29 -27.61 -11.88 -8.84
CA VAL A 29 -27.28 -10.78 -7.91
C VAL A 29 -26.95 -11.36 -6.55
N ASP A 30 -27.73 -12.31 -6.05
CA ASP A 30 -27.44 -12.95 -4.76
C ASP A 30 -26.16 -13.79 -4.82
N ALA A 31 -25.87 -14.45 -5.95
CA ALA A 31 -24.59 -15.13 -6.18
C ALA A 31 -23.42 -14.14 -6.34
N ALA A 32 -23.63 -12.96 -6.92
CA ALA A 32 -22.59 -11.93 -7.02
C ALA A 32 -22.29 -11.33 -5.63
N ILE A 33 -23.32 -11.09 -4.82
CA ILE A 33 -23.19 -10.60 -3.44
C ILE A 33 -22.51 -11.65 -2.56
N SER A 34 -22.93 -12.92 -2.65
CA SER A 34 -22.30 -14.01 -1.90
C SER A 34 -20.86 -14.26 -2.33
N LYS A 35 -20.57 -14.21 -3.64
CA LYS A 35 -19.19 -14.31 -4.16
C LYS A 35 -18.33 -13.12 -3.71
N GLY A 36 -18.89 -11.91 -3.66
CA GLY A 36 -18.23 -10.73 -3.10
C GLY A 36 -17.96 -10.86 -1.59
N LYS A 37 -18.90 -11.40 -0.82
CA LYS A 37 -18.71 -11.68 0.62
C LYS A 37 -17.68 -12.77 0.87
N ILE A 38 -17.72 -13.87 0.13
CA ILE A 38 -16.76 -14.98 0.28
C ILE A 38 -15.34 -14.52 -0.05
N LEU A 39 -15.14 -13.70 -1.09
CA LEU A 39 -13.84 -13.08 -1.38
C LEU A 39 -13.33 -12.23 -0.20
N ASN A 40 -14.22 -11.48 0.46
CA ASN A 40 -13.85 -10.61 1.57
C ASN A 40 -13.65 -11.38 2.89
N GLU A 41 -14.39 -12.47 3.11
CA GLU A 41 -14.33 -13.31 4.32
C GLU A 41 -13.17 -14.31 4.28
N SER A 42 -12.80 -14.84 3.10
CA SER A 42 -11.59 -15.68 2.94
C SER A 42 -10.27 -14.93 3.11
N GLU A 43 -10.35 -13.60 3.20
CA GLU A 43 -9.23 -12.69 3.34
C GLU A 43 -9.26 -11.96 4.71
N GLN A 44 -9.96 -12.51 5.72
CA GLN A 44 -9.92 -12.08 7.12
C GLN A 44 -8.63 -12.51 7.84
N ASP A 45 -7.49 -12.46 7.15
CA ASP A 45 -6.17 -12.56 7.77
C ASP A 45 -5.71 -11.14 8.12
N ASN A 46 -5.86 -10.79 9.40
CA ASN A 46 -5.28 -9.65 10.12
C ASN A 46 -5.13 -8.31 9.33
N ASP A 47 -6.01 -7.34 9.63
CA ASP A 47 -6.18 -6.05 8.93
C ASP A 47 -4.97 -5.11 8.85
N SER A 48 -3.82 -5.47 9.42
CA SER A 48 -2.54 -4.81 9.17
C SER A 48 -1.43 -5.74 9.64
N LYS A 49 -0.35 -5.84 8.85
CA LYS A 49 0.88 -6.53 9.26
C LYS A 49 1.91 -5.47 9.58
N GLU A 50 2.22 -5.30 10.87
CA GLU A 50 3.36 -4.49 11.29
C GLU A 50 4.65 -5.24 10.92
N LEU A 51 5.52 -4.57 10.18
CA LEU A 51 6.78 -5.10 9.69
C LEU A 51 7.91 -4.15 10.03
N THR A 52 9.01 -4.70 10.54
CA THR A 52 10.24 -3.93 10.73
C THR A 52 11.13 -4.08 9.51
N ILE A 53 11.51 -2.96 8.91
CA ILE A 53 12.30 -2.90 7.68
C ILE A 53 13.64 -2.25 7.99
N LYS A 54 14.73 -2.90 7.59
CA LYS A 54 16.10 -2.40 7.77
C LYS A 54 16.64 -1.91 6.44
N ILE A 55 17.18 -0.69 6.43
CA ILE A 55 17.66 -0.05 5.20
C ILE A 55 19.10 0.40 5.44
N CYS A 56 20.04 -0.11 4.65
CA CYS A 56 21.44 0.29 4.76
C CYS A 56 21.61 1.79 4.49
N ASN A 57 22.70 2.37 4.99
CA ASN A 57 22.88 3.83 4.97
C ASN A 57 22.90 4.43 3.56
N THR A 58 23.38 3.69 2.56
CA THR A 58 23.40 4.15 1.16
C THR A 58 22.00 4.24 0.56
N ASP A 59 21.10 3.30 0.89
CA ASP A 59 19.72 3.34 0.42
C ASP A 59 18.84 4.25 1.26
N ASN A 60 19.14 4.42 2.55
CA ASN A 60 18.46 5.40 3.37
C ASN A 60 18.72 6.83 2.87
N LYS A 61 19.91 7.14 2.37
CA LYS A 61 20.18 8.42 1.69
C LYS A 61 19.29 8.62 0.46
N LYS A 62 19.06 7.56 -0.34
CA LYS A 62 18.13 7.63 -1.49
C LYS A 62 16.70 7.86 -1.05
N LEU A 63 16.26 7.17 0.00
CA LEU A 63 14.95 7.39 0.61
C LEU A 63 14.76 8.84 1.08
N MET A 64 15.76 9.41 1.77
CA MET A 64 15.72 10.82 2.19
C MET A 64 15.75 11.79 1.00
N GLY A 65 16.44 11.43 -0.08
CA GLY A 65 16.39 12.16 -1.34
C GLY A 65 14.99 12.17 -1.96
N LEU A 66 14.32 11.01 -2.00
CA LEU A 66 12.95 10.86 -2.50
C LEU A 66 11.95 11.67 -1.68
N THR A 67 11.99 11.56 -0.35
CA THR A 67 11.07 12.31 0.52
C THR A 67 11.23 13.81 0.35
N SER A 68 12.47 14.28 0.19
CA SER A 68 12.78 15.69 -0.05
C SER A 68 12.32 16.16 -1.43
N ALA A 69 12.61 15.38 -2.49
CA ALA A 69 12.28 15.73 -3.87
C ALA A 69 10.77 15.73 -4.13
N LEU A 70 10.07 14.72 -3.61
CA LEU A 70 8.64 14.54 -3.84
C LEU A 70 7.76 15.22 -2.77
N ARG A 71 8.35 15.68 -1.66
CA ARG A 71 7.64 16.25 -0.49
C ARG A 71 6.59 15.31 0.09
N ILE A 72 6.92 14.01 0.12
CA ILE A 72 6.05 12.94 0.62
C ILE A 72 6.68 12.34 1.88
N ASN A 73 5.84 11.91 2.83
CA ASN A 73 6.30 11.20 4.02
C ASN A 73 7.06 9.92 3.63
N ARG A 74 8.15 9.65 4.35
CA ARG A 74 8.96 8.43 4.27
C ARG A 74 8.12 7.14 4.26
N GLU A 75 7.14 7.02 5.15
CA GLU A 75 6.30 5.80 5.24
C GLU A 75 5.56 5.53 3.93
N ILE A 76 5.00 6.59 3.32
CA ILE A 76 4.31 6.52 2.04
C ILE A 76 5.29 6.17 0.92
N ILE A 77 6.52 6.70 0.94
CA ILE A 77 7.55 6.34 -0.05
C ILE A 77 7.94 4.86 0.08
N ILE A 78 8.12 4.37 1.30
CA ILE A 78 8.44 2.95 1.55
C ILE A 78 7.31 2.08 1.01
N GLU A 79 6.06 2.37 1.33
CA GLU A 79 4.94 1.57 0.83
C GLU A 79 4.78 1.66 -0.70
N SER A 80 5.00 2.86 -1.26
CA SER A 80 5.00 3.07 -2.70
C SER A 80 6.12 2.31 -3.41
N SER A 81 7.26 2.10 -2.75
CA SER A 81 8.40 1.39 -3.32
C SER A 81 8.08 -0.09 -3.57
N MET A 82 7.38 -0.74 -2.64
CA MET A 82 6.89 -2.12 -2.82
C MET A 82 5.86 -2.20 -3.95
N ASN A 83 4.94 -1.24 -4.01
CA ASN A 83 3.97 -1.15 -5.11
C ASN A 83 4.66 -0.97 -6.47
N TYR A 84 5.80 -0.26 -6.51
CA TYR A 84 6.56 -0.04 -7.73
C TYR A 84 7.28 -1.31 -8.21
N VAL A 85 7.85 -2.09 -7.30
CA VAL A 85 8.41 -3.42 -7.63
C VAL A 85 7.33 -4.33 -8.20
N TYR A 86 6.15 -4.36 -7.56
CA TYR A 86 5.01 -5.11 -8.08
C TYR A 86 4.66 -4.70 -9.52
N TYR A 87 4.65 -3.39 -9.82
CA TYR A 87 4.42 -2.90 -11.18
C TYR A 87 5.48 -3.41 -12.16
N TYR A 88 6.77 -3.37 -11.81
CA TYR A 88 7.85 -3.89 -12.67
C TYR A 88 7.69 -5.38 -12.97
N ILE A 89 7.35 -6.19 -11.96
CA ILE A 89 7.21 -7.64 -12.13
C ILE A 89 5.94 -7.96 -12.93
N GLU A 90 4.79 -7.40 -12.54
CA GLU A 90 3.50 -7.80 -13.12
C GLU A 90 3.19 -7.13 -14.44
N LYS A 91 3.55 -5.86 -14.62
CA LYS A 91 3.23 -5.09 -15.83
C LYS A 91 4.36 -5.12 -16.84
N LEU A 92 5.61 -4.96 -16.40
CA LEU A 92 6.77 -4.99 -17.30
C LEU A 92 7.33 -6.40 -17.51
N LYS A 93 6.79 -7.41 -16.80
CA LYS A 93 7.20 -8.82 -16.91
C LYS A 93 8.68 -9.03 -16.68
N LEU A 94 9.27 -8.20 -15.82
CA LEU A 94 10.66 -8.34 -15.38
C LEU A 94 10.75 -9.35 -14.25
N SER A 95 11.75 -10.22 -14.28
CA SER A 95 12.04 -11.09 -13.15
C SER A 95 12.73 -10.31 -12.05
N PHE A 96 12.56 -10.77 -10.82
CA PHE A 96 13.23 -10.17 -9.67
C PHE A 96 14.76 -10.17 -9.80
N ASP A 97 15.34 -11.25 -10.34
CA ASP A 97 16.78 -11.34 -10.61
C ASP A 97 17.27 -10.28 -11.60
N LYS A 98 16.48 -9.93 -12.61
CA LYS A 98 16.82 -8.84 -13.54
C LYS A 98 16.85 -7.49 -12.83
N ILE A 99 15.90 -7.27 -11.91
CA ILE A 99 15.88 -6.05 -11.10
C ILE A 99 17.12 -6.00 -10.20
N ILE A 100 17.51 -7.11 -9.57
CA ILE A 100 18.76 -7.17 -8.78
C ILE A 100 19.99 -6.91 -9.65
N GLN A 101 20.07 -7.49 -10.85
CA GLN A 101 21.20 -7.26 -11.76
C GLN A 101 21.36 -5.78 -12.12
N GLU A 102 20.26 -5.05 -12.30
CA GLU A 102 20.28 -3.64 -12.66
C GLU A 102 20.53 -2.74 -11.45
N MET A 103 19.93 -3.06 -10.30
CA MET A 103 19.91 -2.18 -9.13
C MET A 103 20.92 -2.57 -8.04
N GLY A 104 21.64 -3.68 -8.21
CA GLY A 104 22.54 -4.27 -7.22
C GLY A 104 21.83 -5.10 -6.16
N ASP A 105 22.62 -5.82 -5.36
CA ASP A 105 22.11 -6.67 -4.28
C ASP A 105 21.48 -5.81 -3.16
N PRO A 106 20.22 -6.07 -2.75
CA PRO A 106 19.61 -5.38 -1.61
C PRO A 106 20.25 -5.73 -0.26
N GLY A 107 20.94 -6.87 -0.15
CA GLY A 107 21.63 -7.30 1.06
C GLY A 107 22.94 -6.55 1.34
N GLU A 108 23.49 -5.89 0.33
CA GLU A 108 24.81 -5.28 0.40
C GLU A 108 24.86 -4.15 1.45
N GLY A 109 25.77 -4.31 2.42
CA GLY A 109 25.99 -3.33 3.49
C GLY A 109 25.02 -3.41 4.68
N LEU A 110 24.14 -4.42 4.74
CA LEU A 110 23.27 -4.66 5.91
C LEU A 110 23.96 -5.38 7.07
N ASP A 111 25.05 -6.12 6.85
CA ASP A 111 25.69 -6.90 7.92
C ASP A 111 26.82 -6.14 8.63
N SER A 112 27.23 -5.00 8.09
CA SER A 112 28.47 -4.32 8.49
C SER A 112 28.28 -3.12 9.42
N ASP A 113 27.04 -2.69 9.69
CA ASP A 113 26.78 -1.44 10.39
C ASP A 113 25.85 -1.64 11.61
N PRO A 114 26.34 -1.38 12.84
CA PRO A 114 25.53 -1.53 14.04
C PRO A 114 24.43 -0.46 14.17
N ASN A 115 24.48 0.62 13.39
CA ASN A 115 23.54 1.74 13.43
C ASN A 115 22.58 1.76 12.24
N ILE A 116 22.26 0.60 11.68
CA ILE A 116 21.38 0.52 10.51
C ILE A 116 20.00 1.10 10.83
N PRO A 117 19.54 2.06 10.01
CA PRO A 117 18.18 2.58 10.09
C PRO A 117 17.13 1.47 10.02
N SER A 118 16.23 1.47 10.99
CA SER A 118 15.14 0.52 11.10
C SER A 118 13.81 1.27 11.18
N TYR A 119 12.83 0.82 10.41
CA TYR A 119 11.52 1.45 10.30
C TYR A 119 10.42 0.44 10.58
N SER A 120 9.53 0.75 11.53
CA SER A 120 8.27 0.01 11.64
C SER A 120 7.29 0.54 10.60
N LEU A 121 6.61 -0.37 9.91
CA LEU A 121 5.69 -0.07 8.83
C LEU A 121 4.41 -0.87 9.01
N ASN A 122 3.28 -0.17 8.95
CA ASN A 122 1.97 -0.78 8.84
C ASN A 122 1.58 -0.83 7.36
N LEU A 123 1.67 -2.01 6.75
CA LEU A 123 1.28 -2.16 5.36
C LEU A 123 -0.23 -2.15 5.21
N SER A 124 -0.71 -1.46 4.17
CA SER A 124 -2.07 -1.67 3.71
C SER A 124 -2.26 -3.11 3.23
N ARG A 125 -3.49 -3.60 3.40
CA ARG A 125 -3.92 -4.91 2.91
C ARG A 125 -3.63 -5.10 1.41
N GLU A 126 -3.81 -4.05 0.62
CA GLU A 126 -3.53 -4.06 -0.81
C GLU A 126 -2.04 -4.33 -1.09
N THR A 127 -1.14 -3.65 -0.38
CA THR A 127 0.30 -3.87 -0.53
C THR A 127 0.70 -5.28 -0.11
N ILE A 128 0.13 -5.81 0.99
CA ILE A 128 0.37 -7.20 1.42
C ILE A 128 -0.04 -8.19 0.33
N GLN A 129 -1.24 -8.05 -0.24
CA GLN A 129 -1.71 -8.92 -1.31
C GLN A 129 -0.82 -8.86 -2.55
N LYS A 130 -0.33 -7.67 -2.92
CA LYS A 130 0.61 -7.49 -4.04
C LYS A 130 1.92 -8.22 -3.80
N ILE A 131 2.53 -8.05 -2.62
CA ILE A 131 3.78 -8.71 -2.23
C ILE A 131 3.62 -10.23 -2.26
N LYS A 132 2.49 -10.74 -1.73
CA LYS A 132 2.14 -12.16 -1.79
C LYS A 132 2.05 -12.68 -3.22
N LYS A 133 1.39 -11.94 -4.09
CA LYS A 133 1.22 -12.32 -5.49
C LYS A 133 2.54 -12.43 -6.25
N ILE A 134 3.53 -11.61 -5.92
CA ILE A 134 4.88 -11.68 -6.51
C ILE A 134 5.85 -12.57 -5.73
N GLY A 135 5.37 -13.29 -4.70
CA GLY A 135 6.18 -14.25 -3.93
C GLY A 135 7.25 -13.62 -3.04
N MET A 136 7.04 -12.38 -2.57
CA MET A 136 8.04 -11.60 -1.83
C MET A 136 7.75 -11.47 -0.33
N GLU A 137 6.85 -12.31 0.22
CA GLU A 137 6.40 -12.23 1.62
C GLU A 137 7.53 -12.41 2.64
N GLU A 138 8.52 -13.25 2.30
CA GLU A 138 9.70 -13.52 3.14
C GLU A 138 10.89 -12.59 2.83
N ARG A 139 10.76 -11.75 1.79
CA ARG A 139 11.82 -10.86 1.29
C ARG A 139 11.35 -9.41 1.20
N VAL A 140 10.52 -8.98 2.16
CA VAL A 140 9.93 -7.63 2.17
C VAL A 140 11.00 -6.54 2.19
N ASN A 141 12.08 -6.72 2.97
CA ASN A 141 13.23 -5.81 2.99
C ASN A 141 13.78 -5.58 1.58
N ASP A 142 14.04 -6.66 0.85
CA ASP A 142 14.60 -6.62 -0.50
C ASP A 142 13.66 -5.91 -1.47
N CYS A 143 12.36 -6.19 -1.34
CA CYS A 143 11.32 -5.52 -2.12
C CYS A 143 11.33 -4.00 -1.88
N VAL A 144 11.43 -3.57 -0.61
CA VAL A 144 11.50 -2.15 -0.27
C VAL A 144 12.76 -1.50 -0.84
N ILE A 145 13.92 -2.12 -0.62
CA ILE A 145 15.22 -1.58 -1.01
C ILE A 145 15.29 -1.41 -2.53
N LEU A 146 14.96 -2.45 -3.29
CA LEU A 146 14.94 -2.38 -4.75
C LEU A 146 13.93 -1.35 -5.25
N GLY A 147 12.75 -1.29 -4.63
CA GLY A 147 11.75 -0.26 -4.93
C GLY A 147 12.28 1.15 -4.71
N ILE A 148 12.99 1.40 -3.61
CA ILE A 148 13.58 2.71 -3.29
C ILE A 148 14.61 3.08 -4.35
N ARG A 149 15.48 2.14 -4.73
CA ARG A 149 16.49 2.35 -5.78
C ARG A 149 15.82 2.69 -7.11
N LEU A 150 14.78 1.94 -7.50
CA LEU A 150 14.03 2.16 -8.75
C LEU A 150 13.35 3.53 -8.77
N LEU A 151 12.65 3.88 -7.70
CA LEU A 151 12.01 5.18 -7.57
C LEU A 151 13.03 6.32 -7.62
N TYR A 152 14.17 6.17 -6.92
CA TYR A 152 15.21 7.19 -6.89
C TYR A 152 15.85 7.41 -8.26
N GLN A 153 16.16 6.34 -8.99
CA GLN A 153 16.66 6.43 -10.35
C GLN A 153 15.71 7.21 -11.25
N ASN A 154 14.41 6.91 -11.17
CA ASN A 154 13.42 7.51 -12.06
C ASN A 154 13.01 8.94 -11.67
N ASN A 155 13.11 9.33 -10.40
CA ASN A 155 12.59 10.62 -9.92
C ASN A 155 13.70 11.61 -9.49
N CYS A 156 14.88 11.12 -9.14
CA CYS A 156 15.97 11.97 -8.66
C CYS A 156 17.12 12.02 -9.66
N ILE A 157 17.55 10.88 -10.22
CA ILE A 157 18.69 10.85 -11.15
C ILE A 157 18.32 11.45 -12.51
N VAL A 158 17.17 11.08 -13.09
CA VAL A 158 16.68 11.68 -14.34
C VAL A 158 16.56 13.20 -14.21
N THR A 159 16.00 13.67 -13.09
CA THR A 159 15.85 15.10 -12.78
C THR A 159 17.19 15.81 -12.58
N GLU A 160 18.22 15.14 -12.07
CA GLU A 160 19.56 15.71 -11.91
C GLU A 160 20.33 15.80 -13.24
N LEU A 161 20.13 14.85 -14.17
CA LEU A 161 20.70 14.92 -15.52
C LEU A 161 20.04 16.03 -16.38
N GLU A 162 18.74 16.26 -16.22
CA GLU A 162 18.05 17.41 -16.84
C GLU A 162 18.57 18.75 -16.28
N LYS A 163 18.82 18.83 -14.97
CA LYS A 163 19.43 20.02 -14.35
C LYS A 163 20.89 20.24 -14.81
N ALA A 164 21.68 19.18 -14.94
CA ALA A 164 23.07 19.26 -15.40
C ALA A 164 23.19 19.60 -16.90
N SER A 165 22.22 19.22 -17.73
CA SER A 165 22.17 19.58 -19.15
C SER A 165 21.63 20.99 -19.39
N GLY A 166 20.81 21.54 -18.47
CA GLY A 166 20.35 22.93 -18.50
C GLY A 166 21.45 23.95 -18.18
N SER A 167 22.41 23.63 -17.32
CA SER A 167 23.51 24.53 -16.95
C SER A 167 24.64 24.61 -17.99
N SER A 168 24.67 23.73 -18.98
CA SER A 168 25.65 23.76 -20.08
C SER A 168 25.27 24.65 -21.26
N LYS A 169 24.10 25.31 -21.24
CA LYS A 169 23.62 26.19 -22.33
C LYS A 169 23.75 27.69 -22.06
N GLU A 170 24.26 28.09 -20.89
CA GLU A 170 24.63 29.48 -20.60
C GLU A 170 26.16 29.63 -20.57
N LYS A 171 26.77 29.71 -21.74
CA LYS A 171 28.09 30.31 -21.95
C LYS A 171 28.11 31.08 -23.26
#